data_AF-A0A7W0I5I5-F1
#
_entry.id   AF-A0A7W0I5I5-F1
#
_cell.length_a   1.000
_cell.length_b   1.000
_cell.length_c   1.000
_cell.angle_alpha   90.00
_cell.angle_beta   90.00
_cell.angle_gamma   90.00
#
_symmetry.space_group_name_H-M   'P 1'
#
loop_
_entity.id
_entity.type
_entity.pdbx_description
1 polymer ?
#
loop_
_entity_poly.entity_id
_entity_poly.type
_entity_poly.pdbx_seq_one_letter_code
_entity_poly.pdbx_strand_id
1 'polypeptide(L)'
;MILNTRKRNTTAFTFMAWASFIGAFLAMFIGIYTLEESLSVKGYFAVCALFLTMSAFVLQKVIRDNLEDSYDSRKRNTSAFTFLAWSYDDAPLQAVEKVTEEL
;
A
#
# COMPACT_ATOMS: atom_id res chain seq x y z
N MET A 1 20.28 22.75 3.35
CA MET A 1 20.35 21.59 2.42
C MET A 1 18.94 21.05 2.26
N ILE A 2 18.26 21.35 1.15
CA ILE A 2 16.88 20.91 0.90
C ILE A 2 16.94 19.54 0.22
N LEU A 3 16.42 18.49 0.86
CA LEU A 3 16.32 17.16 0.26
C LEU A 3 15.18 17.13 -0.75
N ASN A 4 15.54 17.18 -2.03
CA ASN A 4 14.64 17.01 -3.16
C ASN A 4 14.19 15.53 -3.25
N THR A 5 13.03 15.21 -2.68
CA THR A 5 12.40 13.88 -2.80
C THR A 5 11.83 13.72 -4.21
N ARG A 6 12.69 13.37 -5.16
CA ARG A 6 12.32 13.02 -6.54
C ARG A 6 11.37 11.84 -6.52
N LYS A 7 10.07 12.10 -6.68
CA LYS A 7 9.03 11.09 -6.87
C LYS A 7 9.36 10.33 -8.16
N ARG A 8 9.81 9.07 -8.02
CA ARG A 8 10.28 8.20 -9.14
C ARG A 8 9.13 7.47 -9.83
N ASN A 9 7.91 7.99 -9.74
CA ASN A 9 6.75 7.47 -10.44
C ASN A 9 6.83 7.85 -11.92
N THR A 10 7.69 7.13 -12.64
CA THR A 10 7.59 7.10 -14.09
C THR A 10 6.43 6.20 -14.46
N THR A 11 5.41 6.80 -15.07
CA THR A 11 4.26 6.09 -15.68
C THR A 11 4.73 4.99 -16.64
N ALA A 12 5.93 5.11 -17.21
CA ALA A 12 6.55 4.09 -18.04
C ALA A 12 6.79 2.76 -17.31
N PHE A 13 7.15 2.77 -16.01
CA PHE A 13 7.40 1.53 -15.27
C PHE A 13 6.09 0.82 -14.94
N THR A 14 5.04 1.57 -14.60
CA THR A 14 3.69 1.03 -14.42
C THR A 14 3.14 0.47 -15.73
N PHE A 15 3.39 1.15 -16.86
CA PHE A 15 2.98 0.67 -18.18
C PHE A 15 3.69 -0.63 -18.57
N MET A 16 5.00 -0.74 -18.34
CA MET A 16 5.75 -1.97 -18.60
C MET A 16 5.25 -3.14 -17.73
N ALA A 17 4.91 -2.89 -16.46
CA ALA A 17 4.34 -3.91 -15.58
C ALA A 17 2.94 -4.37 -16.06
N TRP A 18 2.13 -3.45 -16.58
CA TRP A 18 0.83 -3.80 -17.15
C TRP A 18 0.96 -4.58 -18.47
N ALA A 19 1.91 -4.18 -19.31
CA ALA A 19 2.21 -4.88 -20.56
C ALA A 19 2.69 -6.32 -20.31
N SER A 20 3.60 -6.53 -19.33
CA SER A 20 4.05 -7.88 -18.98
C SER A 20 2.95 -8.74 -18.35
N PHE A 21 2.05 -8.13 -17.56
CA PHE A 21 0.89 -8.83 -17.01
C PHE A 21 -0.07 -9.31 -18.11
N ILE A 22 -0.42 -8.43 -19.05
CA ILE A 22 -1.27 -8.81 -20.20
C ILE A 22 -0.55 -9.88 -21.04
N GLY A 23 0.74 -9.72 -21.29
CA GLY A 23 1.55 -10.71 -22.02
C GLY A 23 1.51 -12.08 -21.35
N ALA A 24 1.69 -12.15 -20.03
CA ALA A 24 1.61 -13.40 -19.28
C ALA A 24 0.21 -14.01 -19.31
N PHE A 25 -0.85 -13.19 -19.20
CA PHE A 25 -2.23 -13.65 -19.29
C PHE A 25 -2.52 -14.25 -20.67
N LEU A 26 -2.13 -13.56 -21.76
CA LEU A 26 -2.28 -14.05 -23.12
C LEU A 26 -1.46 -15.32 -23.37
N ALA A 27 -0.21 -15.38 -22.88
CA ALA A 27 0.62 -16.57 -22.96
C ALA A 27 -0.03 -17.77 -22.25
N MET A 28 -0.71 -17.54 -21.12
CA MET A 28 -1.45 -18.59 -20.42
C MET A 28 -2.63 -19.11 -21.25
N PHE A 29 -3.39 -18.22 -21.89
CA PHE A 29 -4.46 -18.61 -22.81
C PHE A 29 -3.92 -19.40 -24.01
N ILE A 30 -2.83 -18.93 -24.62
CA ILE A 30 -2.18 -19.63 -25.75
C ILE A 30 -1.71 -21.03 -25.32
N GLY A 31 -1.09 -21.16 -24.14
CA GLY A 31 -0.66 -22.44 -23.60
C GLY A 31 -1.82 -23.43 -23.42
N ILE A 32 -2.99 -22.95 -22.96
CA ILE A 32 -4.19 -23.77 -22.89
C ILE A 32 -4.69 -24.12 -24.30
N TYR A 33 -4.72 -23.18 -25.25
CA TYR A 33 -5.19 -23.44 -26.61
C TYR A 33 -4.38 -24.53 -27.33
N THR A 34 -3.06 -24.58 -27.11
CA THR A 34 -2.17 -25.62 -27.67
C THR A 34 -2.44 -27.02 -27.11
N LEU A 35 -3.03 -27.18 -25.92
CA LEU A 35 -3.36 -28.51 -25.41
C LEU A 35 -4.52 -29.14 -26.21
N GLU A 36 -4.22 -30.26 -26.86
CA GLU A 36 -5.14 -31.07 -27.65
C GLU A 36 -5.83 -32.14 -26.77
N GLU A 37 -6.39 -31.68 -25.65
CA GLU A 37 -7.05 -32.52 -24.65
C GLU A 37 -8.58 -32.35 -24.69
N SER A 38 -9.29 -33.34 -24.14
CA SER A 38 -10.75 -33.32 -24.04
C SER A 38 -11.28 -32.01 -23.44
N LEU A 39 -12.39 -31.50 -24.01
CA LEU A 39 -12.98 -30.20 -23.68
C LEU A 39 -13.16 -29.98 -22.17
N SER A 40 -13.48 -31.03 -21.43
CA SER A 40 -13.68 -31.00 -19.97
C SER A 40 -12.37 -30.75 -19.19
N VAL A 41 -11.29 -31.45 -19.57
CA VAL A 41 -9.98 -31.36 -18.92
C VAL A 41 -9.33 -30.00 -19.22
N LYS A 42 -9.48 -29.52 -20.46
CA LYS A 42 -8.99 -28.21 -20.89
C LYS A 42 -9.61 -27.05 -20.09
N GLY A 43 -10.91 -27.16 -19.78
CA GLY A 43 -11.61 -26.21 -18.91
C GLY A 43 -11.08 -26.21 -17.48
N TYR A 44 -10.79 -27.38 -16.92
CA TYR A 44 -10.23 -27.49 -15.56
C TYR A 44 -8.89 -26.77 -15.43
N PHE A 45 -7.97 -26.95 -16.38
CA PHE A 45 -6.70 -26.24 -16.39
C PHE A 45 -6.86 -24.71 -16.52
N ALA A 46 -7.83 -24.26 -17.34
CA ALA A 46 -8.12 -22.84 -17.48
C ALA A 46 -8.61 -22.20 -16.17
N VAL A 47 -9.59 -22.81 -15.50
CA VAL A 47 -10.11 -22.31 -14.22
C VAL A 47 -9.04 -22.35 -13.13
N CYS A 48 -8.24 -23.41 -13.09
CA CYS A 48 -7.15 -23.55 -12.12
C CYS A 48 -6.07 -22.47 -12.32
N ALA A 49 -5.66 -22.20 -13.57
CA ALA A 49 -4.70 -21.15 -13.89
C ALA A 49 -5.22 -19.75 -13.53
N LEU A 50 -6.50 -19.47 -13.83
CA LEU A 50 -7.15 -18.20 -13.47
C LEU A 50 -7.25 -18.03 -11.94
N PHE A 51 -7.66 -19.08 -11.23
CA PHE A 51 -7.77 -19.07 -9.78
C PHE A 51 -6.41 -18.85 -9.11
N LEU A 52 -5.37 -19.55 -9.57
CA LEU A 52 -4.00 -19.38 -9.08
C LEU A 52 -3.48 -17.94 -9.30
N THR A 53 -3.72 -17.38 -10.48
CA THR A 53 -3.28 -16.01 -10.82
C THR A 53 -3.99 -14.97 -9.95
N MET A 54 -5.30 -15.09 -9.77
CA MET A 54 -6.07 -14.18 -8.91
C MET A 54 -5.64 -14.29 -7.45
N SER A 55 -5.42 -15.50 -6.96
CA SER A 55 -4.92 -15.75 -5.60
C SER A 55 -3.56 -15.06 -5.36
N ALA A 56 -2.62 -15.23 -6.28
CA ALA A 56 -1.31 -14.57 -6.20
C ALA A 56 -1.41 -13.04 -6.19
N PHE A 57 -2.33 -12.46 -6.98
CA PHE A 57 -2.53 -11.01 -7.02
C PHE A 57 -3.13 -10.46 -5.72
N VAL A 58 -4.11 -11.16 -5.13
CA VAL A 58 -4.66 -10.81 -3.82
C VAL A 58 -3.56 -10.87 -2.75
N LEU A 59 -2.73 -11.91 -2.77
CA LEU A 59 -1.61 -12.03 -1.84
C LEU A 59 -0.63 -10.85 -1.97
N GLN A 60 -0.29 -10.45 -3.20
CA GLN A 60 0.56 -9.28 -3.45
C GLN A 60 -0.05 -7.98 -2.91
N LYS A 61 -1.38 -7.81 -3.04
CA LYS A 61 -2.11 -6.67 -2.45
C LYS A 61 -2.04 -6.71 -0.93
N VAL A 62 -2.42 -7.83 -0.33
CA VAL A 62 -2.41 -8.01 1.13
C VAL A 62 -1.02 -7.72 1.70
N ILE A 63 0.06 -8.24 1.08
CA ILE A 63 1.44 -7.98 1.54
C ILE A 63 1.78 -6.48 1.44
N ARG A 64 1.38 -5.81 0.35
CA ARG A 64 1.59 -4.37 0.17
C ARG A 64 0.84 -3.57 1.23
N ASP A 65 -0.41 -3.93 1.48
CA ASP A 65 -1.29 -3.22 2.41
C ASP A 65 -0.77 -3.40 3.86
N ASN A 66 -0.33 -4.60 4.24
CA ASN A 66 0.31 -4.86 5.55
C ASN A 66 1.60 -4.05 5.76
N LEU A 67 2.38 -3.85 4.70
CA LEU A 67 3.58 -3.01 4.75
C LEU A 67 3.19 -1.55 5.01
N GLU A 68 2.20 -1.00 4.30
CA GLU A 68 1.72 0.36 4.47
C GLU A 68 1.10 0.59 5.86
N ASP A 69 0.28 -0.34 6.35
CA ASP A 69 -0.33 -0.29 7.68
C ASP A 69 0.71 -0.26 8.82
N SER A 70 1.81 -1.01 8.66
CA SER A 70 2.92 -1.02 9.63
C SER A 70 3.66 0.32 9.68
N TYR A 71 3.84 0.97 8.52
CA TYR A 71 4.41 2.31 8.45
C TYR A 71 3.46 3.39 9.00
N ASP A 72 2.16 3.29 8.72
CA ASP A 72 1.16 4.26 9.20
C ASP A 72 0.97 4.17 10.72
N SER A 73 0.94 2.95 11.27
CA SER A 73 0.84 2.72 12.72
C SER A 73 1.98 3.38 13.50
N ARG A 74 3.16 3.57 12.91
CA ARG A 74 4.27 4.33 13.52
C ARG A 74 4.05 5.84 13.54
N LYS A 75 3.28 6.41 12.61
CA LYS A 75 3.00 7.86 12.53
C LYS A 75 1.87 8.32 13.44
N ARG A 76 0.90 7.45 13.75
CA ARG A 76 -0.25 7.79 14.59
C ARG A 76 0.11 8.12 16.04
N ASN A 77 1.26 7.67 16.52
CA ASN A 77 1.68 7.90 17.91
C ASN A 77 2.21 9.32 18.17
N THR A 78 2.28 10.18 17.15
CA THR A 78 2.77 11.56 17.29
C THR A 78 1.64 12.59 17.41
N SER A 79 0.43 12.31 16.91
CA SER A 79 -0.66 13.31 16.84
C SER A 79 -1.19 13.75 18.21
N ALA A 80 -1.26 12.84 19.18
CA ALA A 80 -1.66 13.15 20.55
C ALA A 80 -0.62 14.04 21.26
N PHE A 81 0.67 13.76 21.06
CA PHE A 81 1.75 14.57 21.64
C PHE A 81 1.88 15.94 20.96
N THR A 82 1.63 16.05 19.65
CA THR A 82 1.62 17.36 18.96
C THR A 82 0.43 18.21 19.37
N PHE A 83 -0.73 17.59 19.61
CA PHE A 83 -1.91 18.30 20.11
C PHE A 83 -1.71 18.77 21.56
N LEU A 84 -1.16 17.90 22.43
CA LEU A 84 -0.82 18.26 23.80
C LEU A 84 0.24 19.37 23.88
N ALA A 85 1.29 19.29 23.06
CA ALA A 85 2.33 20.31 23.01
C ALA A 85 1.79 21.67 22.55
N TRP A 86 0.93 21.70 21.53
CA TRP A 86 0.25 22.92 21.10
C TRP A 86 -0.65 23.49 22.20
N SER A 87 -1.41 22.63 22.91
CA SER A 87 -2.29 23.06 24.01
C SER A 87 -1.56 23.57 25.26
N TYR A 88 -0.27 23.25 25.43
CA TYR A 88 0.53 23.68 26.59
C TYR A 88 1.26 25.02 26.35
N ASP A 89 1.48 25.39 25.07
CA ASP A 89 2.20 26.62 24.69
C ASP A 89 1.39 27.90 24.93
N ASP A 90 0.05 27.80 24.95
CA ASP A 90 -0.88 28.93 25.07
C ASP A 90 -1.22 29.34 26.52
N ALA A 91 -0.48 28.87 27.53
CA ALA A 91 -0.74 29.25 28.91
C ALA A 91 -0.33 30.72 29.17
N PRO A 92 -1.25 31.65 29.50
CA PRO A 92 -0.89 33.02 29.77
C PRO A 92 -0.05 33.08 31.06
N LEU A 93 1.23 33.46 30.94
CA LEU A 93 2.17 33.61 32.06
C LEU A 93 1.63 34.51 33.20
N GLN A 94 0.70 35.39 32.88
CA GLN A 94 -0.02 36.27 33.80
C GLN A 94 -0.86 35.50 34.85
N ALA A 95 -1.26 34.26 34.58
CA ALA A 95 -2.06 33.45 35.50
C ALA A 95 -1.20 32.72 36.55
N VAL A 96 0.04 32.35 36.19
CA VAL A 96 0.96 31.63 37.09
C VAL A 96 1.59 32.57 38.12
N GLU A 97 1.83 33.82 37.71
CA GLU A 97 2.36 34.88 38.58
C GLU A 97 1.34 35.28 39.65
N LYS A 98 0.05 35.42 39.29
CA LYS A 98 -1.02 35.75 40.24
C LYS A 98 -1.33 34.67 41.29
N VAL A 99 -1.06 33.40 41.00
CA VAL A 99 -1.23 32.30 41.96
C VAL A 99 -0.06 32.24 42.96
N THR A 100 1.11 32.74 42.56
CA THR A 100 2.30 32.77 43.43
C THR A 100 2.28 33.95 44.39
N GLU A 101 1.59 35.05 44.07
CA GLU A 101 1.38 36.20 44.98
C GLU A 101 0.28 35.96 46.04
N GLU A 102 -0.57 34.95 45.88
CA GLU A 102 -1.63 34.58 46.83
C GLU A 102 -1.19 33.46 47.81
N LEU A 103 0.09 33.06 47.79
CA LEU A 103 0.74 32.12 48.73
C LEU A 103 1.72 32.84 49.65
#